data_AF-A0A9W9J0F7-F1
#
_entry.id   AF-A0A9W9J0F7-F1
#
_cell.length_a   1.000
_cell.length_b   1.000
_cell.length_c   1.000
_cell.angle_alpha   90.00
_cell.angle_beta   90.00
_cell.angle_gamma   90.00
#
_symmetry.space_group_name_H-M   'P 1'
#
loop_
_entity.id
_entity.type
_entity.pdbx_description
1 polymer ?
#
loop_
_entity_poly.entity_id
_entity_poly.type
_entity_poly.pdbx_seq_one_letter_code
_entity_poly.pdbx_strand_id
1 'polypeptide(L)'
;MPQLGSVTRSPPPSPKYTLPARSPPSLPFIVPPGWTTRPGSPSFEYEWDGVNSAGQKIARGYGLAPGRPILEDDDASTMIFQSGDKLYIWDVLYHDVYEIASQDVNEVARVLSQEGGYKKLQKSLLDPVEDIAV
;
A
#
# COMPACT_ATOMS: atom_id res chain seq x y z
N MET A 1 42.56 45.65 -46.56
CA MET A 1 41.34 44.98 -46.07
C MET A 1 41.68 44.19 -44.81
N PRO A 2 41.18 44.56 -43.62
CA PRO A 2 41.32 43.74 -42.41
C PRO A 2 40.18 42.71 -42.31
N GLN A 3 40.53 41.46 -41.99
CA GLN A 3 39.61 40.34 -41.80
C GLN A 3 38.98 40.37 -40.38
N LEU A 4 37.68 40.06 -40.31
CA LEU A 4 36.84 40.08 -39.12
C LEU A 4 37.35 39.13 -38.02
N GLY A 5 37.39 39.64 -36.78
CA GLY A 5 37.62 38.85 -35.58
C GLY A 5 36.47 37.89 -35.26
N SER A 6 36.82 36.68 -34.84
CA SER A 6 35.87 35.65 -34.40
C SER A 6 35.36 35.97 -32.99
N VAL A 7 34.06 36.23 -32.86
CA VAL A 7 33.37 36.39 -31.57
C VAL A 7 33.01 35.01 -31.04
N THR A 8 33.79 34.50 -30.09
CA THR A 8 33.45 33.29 -29.33
C THR A 8 32.34 33.65 -28.33
N ARG A 9 31.11 33.21 -28.59
CA ARG A 9 30.01 33.29 -27.61
C ARG A 9 30.12 32.13 -26.62
N SER A 10 30.36 32.46 -25.35
CA SER A 10 30.31 31.50 -24.24
C SER A 10 28.87 30.96 -24.05
N PRO A 11 28.69 29.70 -23.64
CA PRO A 11 27.38 29.16 -23.31
C PRO A 11 26.85 29.74 -21.98
N PRO A 12 25.52 29.82 -21.79
CA PRO A 12 24.93 30.29 -20.53
C PRO A 12 25.21 29.30 -19.38
N PRO A 13 25.31 29.78 -18.13
CA PRO A 13 25.49 28.91 -16.98
C PRO A 13 24.24 28.06 -16.73
N SER A 14 24.43 26.76 -16.55
CA SER A 14 23.37 25.80 -16.20
C SER A 14 22.64 26.20 -14.92
N PRO A 15 21.32 25.95 -14.81
CA PRO A 15 20.57 26.24 -13.61
C PRO A 15 21.09 25.39 -12.44
N LYS A 16 21.33 26.05 -11.29
CA LYS A 16 21.68 25.39 -10.03
C LYS A 16 20.52 24.50 -9.61
N TYR A 17 20.72 23.18 -9.68
CA TYR A 17 19.81 22.22 -9.06
C TYR A 17 19.85 22.42 -7.54
N THR A 18 18.87 23.14 -7.01
CA THR A 18 18.55 23.09 -5.58
C THR A 18 18.00 21.70 -5.31
N LEU A 19 18.79 20.86 -4.65
CA LEU A 19 18.33 19.56 -4.15
C LEU A 19 17.14 19.79 -3.22
N PRO A 20 15.99 19.13 -3.42
CA PRO A 20 14.90 19.20 -2.46
C PRO A 20 15.38 18.66 -1.12
N ALA A 21 14.96 19.32 -0.04
CA ALA A 21 15.27 18.95 1.33
C ALA A 21 15.06 17.44 1.50
N ARG A 22 16.13 16.75 1.93
CA ARG A 22 16.10 15.33 2.26
C ARG A 22 15.01 15.12 3.31
N SER A 23 13.89 14.52 2.91
CA SER A 23 12.90 14.00 3.84
C SER A 23 13.63 13.17 4.90
N PRO A 24 13.22 13.23 6.18
CA PRO A 24 13.78 12.35 7.19
C PRO A 24 13.71 10.90 6.68
N PRO A 25 14.70 10.05 6.99
CA PRO A 25 14.67 8.65 6.56
C PRO A 25 13.34 8.06 7.03
N SER A 26 12.53 7.58 6.09
CA SER A 26 11.37 6.76 6.39
C SER A 26 11.84 5.66 7.33
N LEU A 27 11.27 5.59 8.53
CA LEU A 27 11.56 4.48 9.44
C LEU A 27 11.34 3.18 8.66
N PRO A 28 12.25 2.19 8.79
CA PRO A 28 12.05 0.91 8.13
C PRO A 28 10.72 0.34 8.62
N PHE A 29 9.88 -0.09 7.67
CA PHE A 29 8.64 -0.77 7.99
C PHE A 29 8.95 -2.04 8.79
N ILE A 30 8.40 -2.15 10.00
CA ILE A 30 8.57 -3.31 10.87
C ILE A 30 7.33 -4.18 10.73
N VAL A 31 7.52 -5.41 10.26
CA VAL A 31 6.44 -6.40 10.17
C VAL A 31 6.03 -6.82 11.60
N PRO A 32 4.73 -6.79 11.94
CA PRO A 32 4.28 -7.23 13.26
C PRO A 32 4.56 -8.73 13.49
N PRO A 33 4.80 -9.16 14.74
CA PRO A 33 4.83 -10.59 15.07
C PRO A 33 3.51 -11.27 14.67
N GLY A 34 3.59 -12.44 14.02
CA GLY A 34 2.41 -13.16 13.53
C GLY A 34 1.89 -12.68 12.17
N TRP A 35 2.64 -11.82 11.48
CA TRP A 35 2.30 -11.27 10.17
C TRP A 35 3.49 -11.37 9.21
N THR A 36 3.21 -11.30 7.91
CA THR A 36 4.21 -11.31 6.85
C THR A 36 3.87 -10.34 5.72
N THR A 37 4.90 -9.78 5.08
CA THR A 37 4.80 -9.01 3.80
C THR A 37 5.11 -9.87 2.58
N ARG A 38 5.51 -11.12 2.81
CA ARG A 38 5.90 -12.10 1.81
C ARG A 38 5.39 -13.46 2.27
N PRO A 39 4.11 -13.77 2.06
CA PRO A 39 3.60 -15.08 2.37
C PRO A 39 4.46 -16.14 1.71
N GLY A 40 4.79 -17.19 2.48
CA GLY A 40 5.56 -18.32 1.96
C GLY A 40 4.76 -19.15 0.95
N SER A 41 3.46 -18.87 0.80
CA SER A 41 2.59 -19.57 -0.15
C SER A 41 2.53 -18.81 -1.50
N PRO A 42 2.51 -19.52 -2.64
CA PRO A 42 2.20 -18.93 -3.94
C PRO A 42 0.75 -18.40 -4.04
N SER A 43 -0.07 -18.60 -3.01
CA SER A 43 -1.48 -18.21 -2.96
C SER A 43 -1.66 -16.71 -2.79
N PHE A 44 -0.76 -16.01 -2.09
CA PHE A 44 -0.91 -14.57 -1.85
C PHE A 44 -0.82 -13.73 -3.11
N GLU A 45 0.09 -14.11 -4.02
CA GLU A 45 0.10 -13.52 -5.36
C GLU A 45 -1.17 -13.93 -6.10
N TYR A 46 -1.58 -15.20 -6.12
CA TYR A 46 -2.79 -15.64 -6.83
C TYR A 46 -4.09 -14.98 -6.34
N GLU A 47 -4.20 -14.65 -5.05
CA GLU A 47 -5.37 -14.00 -4.49
C GLU A 47 -5.52 -12.54 -4.93
N TRP A 48 -4.44 -11.90 -5.35
CA TRP A 48 -4.44 -10.49 -5.75
C TRP A 48 -3.99 -10.25 -7.20
N ASP A 49 -3.40 -11.28 -7.85
CA ASP A 49 -2.84 -11.24 -9.19
C ASP A 49 -3.90 -11.57 -10.25
N GLY A 50 -4.11 -10.61 -11.14
CA GLY A 50 -5.13 -10.65 -12.16
C GLY A 50 -6.47 -10.05 -11.71
N VAL A 51 -7.16 -9.44 -12.66
CA VAL A 51 -8.41 -8.68 -12.43
C VAL A 51 -9.57 -9.51 -11.84
N ASN A 52 -9.48 -10.84 -11.92
CA ASN A 52 -10.52 -11.76 -11.44
C ASN A 52 -10.09 -12.60 -10.22
N SER A 53 -8.97 -12.24 -9.58
CA SER A 53 -8.53 -12.88 -8.34
C SER A 53 -9.51 -12.61 -7.20
N ALA A 54 -9.41 -13.38 -6.11
CA ALA A 54 -10.32 -13.27 -4.97
C ALA A 54 -10.29 -11.85 -4.35
N GLY A 55 -9.10 -11.34 -4.03
CA GLY A 55 -8.90 -10.00 -3.48
C GLY A 55 -9.40 -8.89 -4.41
N GLN A 56 -9.22 -9.00 -5.73
CA GLN A 56 -9.75 -8.00 -6.67
C GLN A 56 -11.29 -8.05 -6.76
N LYS A 57 -11.87 -9.25 -6.73
CA LYS A 57 -13.34 -9.42 -6.67
C LYS A 57 -13.91 -8.83 -5.38
N ILE A 58 -13.27 -9.07 -4.24
CA ILE A 58 -13.65 -8.48 -2.95
C ILE A 58 -13.56 -6.96 -3.01
N ALA A 59 -12.43 -6.39 -3.43
CA ALA A 59 -12.28 -4.94 -3.53
C ALA A 59 -13.41 -4.32 -4.39
N ARG A 60 -13.69 -4.90 -5.56
CA ARG A 60 -14.79 -4.45 -6.43
C ARG A 60 -16.17 -4.63 -5.79
N GLY A 61 -16.42 -5.76 -5.12
CA GLY A 61 -17.69 -6.06 -4.44
C GLY A 61 -18.03 -5.09 -3.31
N TYR A 62 -17.02 -4.39 -2.77
CA TYR A 62 -17.16 -3.29 -1.83
C TYR A 62 -17.04 -1.90 -2.47
N GLY A 63 -17.02 -1.80 -3.81
CA GLY A 63 -16.94 -0.54 -4.54
C GLY A 63 -15.58 0.14 -4.46
N LEU A 64 -14.54 -0.60 -4.05
CA LEU A 64 -13.19 -0.10 -3.91
C LEU A 64 -12.43 -0.16 -5.24
N ALA A 65 -11.36 0.64 -5.35
CA ALA A 65 -10.39 0.51 -6.44
C ALA A 65 -9.64 -0.84 -6.35
N PRO A 66 -8.89 -1.25 -7.39
CA PRO A 66 -8.06 -2.45 -7.31
C PRO A 66 -7.19 -2.47 -6.07
N GLY A 67 -7.23 -3.57 -5.34
CA GLY A 67 -6.51 -3.73 -4.08
C GLY A 67 -5.07 -4.18 -4.30
N ARG A 68 -4.18 -3.77 -3.40
CA ARG A 68 -2.80 -4.23 -3.33
C ARG A 68 -2.54 -4.76 -1.93
N PRO A 69 -2.20 -6.04 -1.75
CA PRO A 69 -1.97 -6.57 -0.43
C PRO A 69 -0.68 -6.01 0.17
N ILE A 70 -0.65 -5.88 1.50
CA ILE A 70 0.46 -5.30 2.27
C ILE A 70 0.93 -6.29 3.34
N LEU A 71 -0.01 -6.81 4.13
CA LEU A 71 0.26 -7.78 5.19
C LEU A 71 -0.75 -8.92 5.13
N GLU A 72 -0.29 -10.10 5.51
CA GLU A 72 -1.10 -11.29 5.78
C GLU A 72 -0.72 -11.80 7.16
N ASP A 73 -1.68 -12.30 7.93
CA ASP A 73 -1.38 -13.02 9.18
C ASP A 73 -0.83 -14.42 8.88
N ASP A 74 -0.11 -15.02 9.83
CA ASP A 74 0.55 -16.33 9.63
C ASP A 74 -0.45 -17.46 9.31
N ASP A 75 -1.73 -17.29 9.65
CA ASP A 75 -2.81 -18.24 9.39
C ASP A 75 -3.51 -18.02 8.03
N ALA A 76 -3.13 -17.00 7.27
CA ALA A 76 -3.77 -16.57 6.01
C ALA A 76 -5.30 -16.37 6.15
N SER A 77 -5.74 -15.94 7.34
CA SER A 77 -7.14 -15.69 7.68
C SER A 77 -7.52 -14.22 7.51
N THR A 78 -6.52 -13.34 7.60
CA THR A 78 -6.70 -11.89 7.62
C THR A 78 -5.65 -11.22 6.76
N MET A 79 -6.10 -10.35 5.85
CA MET A 79 -5.21 -9.57 4.99
C MET A 79 -5.41 -8.08 5.22
N ILE A 80 -4.31 -7.34 5.29
CA ILE A 80 -4.33 -5.89 5.12
C ILE A 80 -3.94 -5.57 3.69
N PHE A 81 -4.77 -4.79 3.02
CA PHE A 81 -4.54 -4.33 1.66
C PHE A 81 -4.80 -2.83 1.54
N GLN A 82 -4.16 -2.21 0.56
CA GLN A 82 -4.42 -0.84 0.17
C GLN A 82 -5.32 -0.82 -1.05
N SER A 83 -6.31 0.06 -1.05
CA SER A 83 -7.09 0.41 -2.23
C SER A 83 -7.22 1.93 -2.32
N GLY A 84 -6.78 2.50 -3.44
CA GLY A 84 -6.56 3.95 -3.55
C GLY A 84 -5.60 4.46 -2.47
N ASP A 85 -6.03 5.49 -1.74
CA ASP A 85 -5.25 6.09 -0.65
C ASP A 85 -5.61 5.53 0.74
N LYS A 86 -6.41 4.45 0.78
CA LYS A 86 -6.93 3.89 2.01
C LYS A 86 -6.43 2.48 2.31
N LEU A 87 -6.39 2.13 3.60
CA LEU A 87 -6.05 0.82 4.12
C LEU A 87 -7.31 0.08 4.60
N TYR A 88 -7.34 -1.22 4.32
CA TYR A 88 -8.46 -2.09 4.59
C TYR A 88 -7.99 -3.42 5.19
N ILE A 89 -8.89 -4.07 5.91
CA ILE A 89 -8.78 -5.47 6.31
C ILE A 89 -9.77 -6.27 5.49
N TRP A 90 -9.33 -7.39 4.96
CA TRP A 90 -10.18 -8.46 4.46
C TRP A 90 -10.10 -9.64 5.43
N ASP A 91 -11.24 -9.99 6.03
CA ASP A 91 -11.43 -11.26 6.72
C ASP A 91 -11.76 -12.33 5.68
N VAL A 92 -10.80 -13.22 5.43
CA VAL A 92 -10.90 -14.19 4.32
C VAL A 92 -12.01 -15.20 4.57
N LEU A 93 -12.26 -15.56 5.84
CA LEU A 93 -13.24 -16.57 6.21
C LEU A 93 -14.68 -16.07 6.07
N TYR A 94 -14.94 -14.82 6.48
CA TYR A 94 -16.28 -14.23 6.45
C TYR A 94 -16.54 -13.33 5.24
N HIS A 95 -15.51 -13.06 4.43
CA HIS A 95 -15.53 -12.13 3.30
C HIS A 95 -15.85 -10.68 3.69
N ASP A 96 -15.80 -10.36 4.98
CA ASP A 96 -16.01 -9.01 5.49
C ASP A 96 -14.81 -8.12 5.16
N VAL A 97 -15.10 -6.89 4.75
CA VAL A 97 -14.10 -5.84 4.58
C VAL A 97 -14.30 -4.74 5.59
N TYR A 98 -13.21 -4.36 6.26
CA TYR A 98 -13.19 -3.27 7.22
C TYR A 98 -12.28 -2.16 6.71
N GLU A 99 -12.74 -0.91 6.74
CA GLU A 99 -11.87 0.25 6.55
C GLU A 99 -11.07 0.53 7.83
N ILE A 100 -9.76 0.70 7.70
CA ILE A 100 -8.88 1.06 8.81
C ILE A 100 -8.86 2.60 8.93
N ALA A 101 -9.03 3.12 10.15
CA ALA A 101 -9.08 4.56 10.38
C ALA A 101 -7.74 5.26 10.09
N SER A 102 -6.62 4.59 10.37
CA SER A 102 -5.27 5.10 10.04
C SER A 102 -4.87 4.69 8.63
N GLN A 103 -4.24 5.63 7.92
CA GLN A 103 -3.63 5.41 6.60
C GLN A 103 -2.12 5.20 6.66
N ASP A 104 -1.53 5.28 7.86
CA ASP A 104 -0.11 4.98 8.07
C ASP A 104 0.07 3.51 8.38
N VAL A 105 0.61 2.77 7.42
CA VAL A 105 0.92 1.35 7.55
C VAL A 105 1.85 1.05 8.74
N ASN A 106 2.75 1.97 9.11
CA ASN A 106 3.63 1.78 10.27
C ASN A 106 2.85 1.90 11.58
N GLU A 107 1.87 2.80 11.65
CA GLU A 107 0.99 2.91 12.80
C GLU A 107 0.13 1.65 12.94
N VAL A 108 -0.43 1.17 11.83
CA VAL A 108 -1.18 -0.09 11.78
C VAL A 108 -0.33 -1.25 12.28
N ALA A 109 0.88 -1.41 11.75
CA ALA A 109 1.81 -2.46 12.17
C ALA A 109 2.19 -2.35 13.66
N ARG A 110 2.41 -1.13 14.15
CA ARG A 110 2.70 -0.87 15.57
C ARG A 110 1.54 -1.26 16.47
N VAL A 111 0.29 -1.04 16.05
CA VAL A 111 -0.90 -1.46 16.81
C VAL A 111 -1.05 -2.98 16.77
N LEU A 112 -0.90 -3.60 15.60
CA LEU A 112 -0.94 -5.05 15.45
C LEU A 112 0.10 -5.78 16.29
N SER A 113 1.28 -5.18 16.50
CA SER A 113 2.35 -5.74 17.31
C SER A 113 2.04 -5.79 18.82
N GLN A 114 0.97 -5.16 19.27
CA GLN A 114 0.56 -5.16 20.68
C GLN A 114 -0.28 -6.39 21.01
N GLU A 115 -0.29 -6.79 22.27
CA GLU A 115 -1.22 -7.83 22.74
C GLU A 115 -2.68 -7.44 22.42
N GLY A 116 -3.39 -8.32 21.70
CA GLY A 116 -4.74 -8.05 21.21
C GLY A 116 -4.81 -6.95 20.14
N GLY A 117 -3.71 -6.67 19.43
CA GLY A 117 -3.57 -5.57 18.47
C GLY A 117 -4.70 -5.47 17.44
N TYR A 118 -5.11 -6.61 16.86
CA TYR A 118 -6.25 -6.67 15.92
C TYR A 118 -7.55 -6.11 16.52
N LYS A 119 -7.84 -6.40 17.79
CA LYS A 119 -9.02 -5.90 18.52
C LYS A 119 -8.91 -4.41 18.85
N LYS A 120 -7.69 -3.90 19.05
CA LYS A 120 -7.41 -2.49 19.35
C LYS A 120 -7.44 -1.60 18.10
N LEU A 121 -7.28 -2.20 16.93
CA LEU A 121 -7.27 -1.49 15.66
C LEU A 121 -8.64 -0.85 15.40
N GLN A 122 -8.63 0.48 15.22
CA GLN A 122 -9.82 1.26 14.89
C GLN A 122 -10.21 0.97 13.44
N LYS A 123 -11.35 0.32 13.26
CA LYS A 123 -11.87 -0.08 11.95
C LYS A 123 -13.39 -0.07 11.91
N SER A 124 -13.95 0.14 10.73
CA SER A 124 -15.39 0.12 10.47
C SER A 124 -15.71 -0.90 9.40
N LEU A 125 -16.68 -1.77 9.67
CA LEU A 125 -17.21 -2.71 8.67
C LEU A 125 -17.82 -1.93 7.51
N LEU A 126 -17.53 -2.35 6.28
CA LEU A 126 -18.16 -1.82 5.08
C LEU A 126 -19.38 -2.66 4.71
N ASP A 127 -20.33 -2.01 4.05
CA ASP A 127 -21.42 -2.70 3.38
C ASP A 127 -20.99 -3.04 1.94
N PRO A 128 -21.23 -4.28 1.47
CA PRO A 128 -20.97 -4.62 0.07
C PRO A 128 -21.90 -3.84 -0.85
N VAL A 129 -21.41 -3.45 -2.03
CA VAL A 129 -22.20 -2.77 -3.07
C VAL A 129 -22.85 -3.74 -4.06
N GLU A 130 -22.32 -4.95 -4.14
CA GLU A 130 -22.83 -6.06 -4.95
C GLU A 130 -22.95 -7.31 -4.07
N ASP A 131 -23.87 -8.23 -4.39
CA ASP A 131 -23.87 -9.57 -3.80
C ASP A 131 -22.56 -10.26 -4.19
N ILE A 132 -21.63 -10.38 -3.24
CA ILE A 132 -20.34 -10.99 -3.47
C ILE A 132 -20.54 -12.50 -3.56
N ALA A 133 -20.81 -12.99 -4.77
CA ALA A 133 -20.75 -14.41 -5.08
C ALA A 133 -19.27 -14.83 -5.18
N VAL A 134 -18.73 -15.32 -4.07
CA VAL A 134 -17.35 -15.84 -3.97
C VAL A 134 -17.27 -17.28 -4.46
#